data_AF-A0A9Q0XYZ0-F1
#
_entry.id   AF-A0A9Q0XYZ0-F1
#
_cell.length_a   1.000
_cell.length_b   1.000
_cell.length_c   1.000
_cell.angle_alpha   90.00
_cell.angle_beta   90.00
_cell.angle_gamma   90.00
#
_symmetry.space_group_name_H-M   'P 1'
#
loop_
_entity.id
_entity.type
_entity.pdbx_description
1 polymer ?
#
loop_
_entity_poly.entity_id
_entity_poly.type
_entity_poly.pdbx_seq_one_letter_code
_entity_poly.pdbx_strand_id
1 'polypeptide(L)'
;MESMALAYSTKLNKVPVFNFDDDLKYLCISAVSPNTTKATLYALNVWWYWCMMKGLNEYMDITKILAGRLNELLEDFYITVKKTDGSDFVATSLHAICRGLDWILKKAGLRFSITSRSFSSSARKLKEKTRVLSQVGMYGARSRQIVYFSLSGEEEMLRTGCLGDGNPVALLSTVVKQNSQYLNTRMLQEHVDLMYGDIELLKDHHCLLQASSLAKA
;
A
#
# COMPACT_ATOMS: atom_id res chain seq x y z
N MET A 1 8.05 -23.26 -28.01
CA MET A 1 8.36 -23.30 -26.56
C MET A 1 9.01 -21.96 -26.24
N GLU A 2 8.18 -20.93 -26.05
CA GLU A 2 8.62 -19.54 -25.92
C GLU A 2 8.87 -19.21 -24.46
N SER A 3 10.08 -18.75 -24.14
CA SER A 3 10.50 -18.42 -22.78
C SER A 3 9.90 -17.07 -22.35
N MET A 4 8.96 -17.11 -21.40
CA MET A 4 8.51 -15.91 -20.70
C MET A 4 9.66 -15.38 -19.82
N ALA A 5 10.24 -14.24 -20.21
CA ALA A 5 11.19 -13.51 -19.40
C ALA A 5 10.48 -12.93 -18.16
N LEU A 6 10.74 -13.49 -16.98
CA LEU A 6 10.24 -12.98 -15.70
C LEU A 6 11.11 -11.80 -15.23
N ALA A 7 10.55 -10.59 -15.24
CA ALA A 7 11.16 -9.43 -14.60
C ALA A 7 10.80 -9.41 -13.10
N TYR A 8 11.76 -9.07 -12.24
CA TYR A 8 11.57 -8.99 -10.79
C TYR A 8 11.49 -7.53 -10.32
N SER A 9 10.53 -7.19 -9.45
CA SER A 9 10.43 -5.85 -8.86
C SER A 9 11.40 -5.70 -7.67
N THR A 10 12.25 -4.67 -7.69
CA THR A 10 13.34 -4.46 -6.71
C THR A 10 12.95 -3.74 -5.43
N LYS A 11 11.70 -3.25 -5.28
CA LYS A 11 11.27 -2.45 -4.10
C LYS A 11 10.10 -3.03 -3.29
N LEU A 12 9.50 -4.14 -3.71
CA LEU A 12 8.54 -4.91 -2.92
C LEU A 12 8.93 -6.38 -3.06
N ASN A 13 8.85 -7.13 -1.95
CA ASN A 13 9.14 -8.57 -1.83
C ASN A 13 9.10 -9.30 -3.18
N LYS A 14 10.22 -9.97 -3.53
CA LYS A 14 10.63 -10.52 -4.84
C LYS A 14 9.60 -11.42 -5.56
N VAL A 15 8.36 -10.99 -5.77
CA VAL A 15 7.37 -11.72 -6.54
C VAL A 15 7.68 -11.49 -8.03
N PRO A 16 7.63 -12.53 -8.88
CA PRO A 16 7.84 -12.35 -10.30
C PRO A 16 6.73 -11.46 -10.86
N VAL A 17 7.09 -10.56 -11.78
CA VAL A 17 6.10 -9.77 -12.52
C VAL A 17 5.64 -10.60 -13.71
N PHE A 18 4.36 -10.93 -13.73
CA PHE A 18 3.74 -11.66 -14.84
C PHE A 18 3.12 -10.68 -15.83
N ASN A 19 3.15 -11.03 -17.12
CA ASN A 19 2.51 -10.22 -18.16
C ASN A 19 1.06 -10.68 -18.30
N PHE A 20 0.12 -9.80 -17.92
CA PHE A 20 -1.28 -10.15 -17.75
C PHE A 20 -2.12 -10.09 -19.04
N ASP A 21 -3.27 -10.77 -19.02
CA ASP A 21 -4.43 -10.47 -19.87
C ASP A 21 -4.78 -8.97 -19.71
N ASP A 22 -5.01 -8.29 -20.83
CA ASP A 22 -5.17 -6.84 -20.87
C ASP A 22 -6.44 -6.38 -20.10
N ASP A 23 -7.46 -7.23 -20.03
CA ASP A 23 -8.70 -6.92 -19.32
C ASP A 23 -8.49 -6.86 -17.80
N LEU A 24 -7.75 -7.79 -17.21
CA LEU A 24 -7.46 -7.80 -15.76
C LEU A 24 -6.51 -6.67 -15.36
N LYS A 25 -5.54 -6.35 -16.24
CA LYS A 25 -4.65 -5.20 -16.09
C LYS A 25 -5.47 -3.91 -16.08
N TYR A 26 -6.42 -3.77 -16.98
CA TYR A 26 -7.31 -2.62 -17.06
C TYR A 26 -8.15 -2.42 -15.79
N LEU A 27 -8.66 -3.51 -15.19
CA LEU A 27 -9.38 -3.45 -13.91
C LEU A 27 -8.51 -2.92 -12.74
N CYS A 28 -7.20 -3.15 -12.78
CA CYS A 28 -6.28 -2.65 -11.76
C CYS A 28 -5.90 -1.17 -11.96
N ILE A 29 -5.97 -0.67 -13.20
CA ILE A 29 -5.53 0.67 -13.61
C ILE A 29 -6.71 1.65 -13.67
N SER A 30 -7.93 1.17 -13.88
CA SER A 30 -9.12 2.02 -14.02
C SER A 30 -9.55 2.71 -12.72
N ALA A 31 -9.32 4.03 -12.68
CA ALA A 31 -9.81 4.98 -11.66
C ALA A 31 -9.32 4.71 -10.21
N VAL A 32 -8.00 4.63 -10.03
CA VAL A 32 -7.37 4.50 -8.71
C VAL A 32 -6.04 5.27 -8.66
N SER A 33 -5.64 5.72 -7.47
CA SER A 33 -4.34 6.37 -7.29
C SER A 33 -3.19 5.45 -7.74
N PRO A 34 -2.04 5.97 -8.22
CA PRO A 34 -0.90 5.15 -8.63
C PRO A 34 -0.46 4.12 -7.56
N ASN A 35 -0.54 4.51 -6.29
CA ASN A 35 -0.23 3.64 -5.15
C ASN A 35 -1.23 2.49 -5.02
N THR A 36 -2.52 2.77 -5.21
CA THR A 36 -3.57 1.76 -5.18
C THR A 36 -3.44 0.81 -6.37
N THR A 37 -3.18 1.32 -7.58
CA THR A 37 -2.91 0.49 -8.76
C THR A 37 -1.75 -0.47 -8.52
N LYS A 38 -0.63 0.02 -7.98
CA LYS A 38 0.54 -0.81 -7.66
C LYS A 38 0.21 -1.90 -6.63
N ALA A 39 -0.55 -1.58 -5.59
CA ALA A 39 -0.96 -2.54 -4.58
C ALA A 39 -1.91 -3.62 -5.13
N THR A 40 -2.86 -3.23 -5.99
CA THR A 40 -3.81 -4.15 -6.62
C THR A 40 -3.12 -5.08 -7.63
N LEU A 41 -2.22 -4.54 -8.46
CA LEU A 41 -1.38 -5.36 -9.37
C LEU A 41 -0.50 -6.34 -8.60
N TYR A 42 0.07 -5.91 -7.47
CA TYR A 42 0.84 -6.78 -6.61
C TYR A 42 -0.01 -7.92 -6.04
N ALA A 43 -1.23 -7.64 -5.57
CA ALA A 43 -2.16 -8.65 -5.08
C ALA A 43 -2.49 -9.69 -6.18
N LEU A 44 -2.72 -9.22 -7.41
CA LEU A 44 -2.98 -10.09 -8.55
C LEU A 44 -1.78 -10.98 -8.90
N ASN A 45 -0.57 -10.41 -8.93
CA ASN A 45 0.66 -11.18 -9.13
C ASN A 45 0.87 -12.26 -8.08
N VAL A 46 0.56 -11.97 -6.81
CA VAL A 46 0.66 -12.96 -5.73
C VAL A 46 -0.35 -14.11 -5.92
N TRP A 47 -1.57 -13.80 -6.34
CA TRP A 47 -2.58 -14.80 -6.67
C TRP A 47 -2.09 -15.73 -7.79
N TRP A 48 -1.58 -15.16 -8.88
CA TRP A 48 -1.08 -15.92 -10.02
C TRP A 48 0.11 -16.79 -9.70
N TYR A 49 1.08 -16.24 -8.98
CA TYR A 49 2.24 -17.00 -8.53
C TYR A 49 1.79 -18.21 -7.71
N TRP A 50 0.83 -18.02 -6.80
CA TRP A 50 0.29 -19.10 -6.01
C TRP A 50 -0.44 -20.15 -6.86
N CYS A 51 -1.28 -19.73 -7.81
CA CYS A 51 -1.95 -20.63 -8.75
C CYS A 51 -0.95 -21.47 -9.55
N MET A 52 0.10 -20.84 -10.11
CA MET A 52 1.16 -21.53 -10.85
C MET A 52 1.86 -22.58 -9.96
N MET A 53 2.25 -22.20 -8.75
CA MET A 53 2.94 -23.10 -7.82
C MET A 53 2.08 -24.31 -7.41
N LYS A 54 0.75 -24.18 -7.45
CA LYS A 54 -0.22 -25.24 -7.13
C LYS A 54 -0.70 -26.02 -8.37
N GLY A 55 -0.27 -25.65 -9.58
CA GLY A 55 -0.78 -26.24 -10.83
C GLY A 55 -2.22 -25.86 -11.17
N LEU A 56 -2.72 -24.75 -10.62
CA LEU A 56 -4.10 -24.25 -10.71
C LEU A 56 -4.25 -23.21 -11.84
N ASN A 57 -3.71 -23.49 -13.02
CA ASN A 57 -3.64 -22.54 -14.13
C ASN A 57 -5.02 -22.09 -14.63
N GLU A 58 -6.05 -22.94 -14.51
CA GLU A 58 -7.45 -22.63 -14.86
C GLU A 58 -8.09 -21.56 -13.95
N TYR A 59 -7.50 -21.28 -12.79
CA TYR A 59 -7.98 -20.32 -11.79
C TYR A 59 -7.13 -19.04 -11.71
N MET A 60 -6.22 -18.81 -12.67
CA MET A 60 -5.42 -17.59 -12.69
C MET A 60 -6.32 -16.35 -12.81
N ASP A 61 -7.34 -16.40 -13.66
CA ASP A 61 -8.34 -15.34 -13.74
C ASP A 61 -9.37 -15.47 -12.61
N ILE A 62 -9.16 -14.70 -11.53
CA ILE A 62 -10.03 -14.71 -10.35
C ILE A 62 -11.47 -14.28 -10.66
N THR A 63 -11.71 -13.54 -11.75
CA THR A 63 -13.04 -13.01 -12.10
C THR A 63 -13.93 -14.07 -12.74
N LYS A 64 -13.35 -15.12 -13.32
CA LYS A 64 -14.07 -16.24 -13.96
C LYS A 64 -14.46 -17.34 -12.97
N ILE A 65 -14.04 -17.24 -11.71
CA ILE A 65 -14.25 -18.28 -10.69
C ILE A 65 -15.62 -18.11 -10.02
N LEU A 66 -16.38 -19.20 -9.94
CA LEU A 66 -17.64 -19.25 -9.18
C LEU A 66 -17.38 -19.02 -7.68
N ALA A 67 -18.28 -18.27 -7.02
CA ALA A 67 -18.09 -17.84 -5.63
C ALA A 67 -17.81 -18.99 -4.63
N GLY A 68 -18.49 -20.14 -4.76
CA GLY A 68 -18.26 -21.30 -3.88
C GLY A 68 -16.85 -21.87 -4.03
N ARG A 69 -16.40 -22.06 -5.29
CA ARG A 69 -15.06 -22.53 -5.61
C ARG A 69 -13.99 -21.51 -5.20
N LEU A 70 -14.27 -20.22 -5.40
CA LEU A 70 -13.38 -19.15 -4.97
C LEU A 70 -13.19 -19.14 -3.45
N ASN A 71 -14.24 -19.42 -2.67
CA ASN A 71 -14.11 -19.53 -1.22
C ASN A 71 -13.16 -20.69 -0.82
N GLU A 72 -13.30 -21.86 -1.42
CA GLU A 72 -12.40 -23.00 -1.17
C GLU A 72 -10.95 -22.68 -1.53
N LEU A 73 -10.74 -22.06 -2.70
CA LEU A 73 -9.40 -21.67 -3.15
C LEU A 73 -8.78 -20.62 -2.23
N LEU A 74 -9.59 -19.66 -1.74
CA LEU A 74 -9.12 -18.66 -0.79
C LEU A 74 -8.73 -19.28 0.56
N GLU A 75 -9.39 -20.35 1.00
CA GLU A 75 -8.97 -21.08 2.20
C GLU A 75 -7.56 -21.66 2.07
N ASP A 76 -7.29 -22.38 0.97
CA ASP A 76 -5.97 -22.94 0.72
C ASP A 76 -4.93 -21.84 0.45
N PHE A 77 -5.32 -20.80 -0.29
CA PHE A 77 -4.49 -19.62 -0.52
C PHE A 77 -4.06 -19.00 0.81
N TYR A 78 -4.98 -18.72 1.72
CA TYR A 78 -4.61 -18.13 3.00
C TYR A 78 -3.66 -19.02 3.77
N ILE A 79 -3.85 -20.34 3.81
CA ILE A 79 -2.94 -21.22 4.56
C ILE A 79 -1.56 -21.26 3.91
N THR A 80 -1.49 -21.43 2.59
CA THR A 80 -0.27 -21.85 1.88
C THR A 80 0.49 -20.73 1.18
N VAL A 81 -0.11 -19.54 1.03
CA VAL A 81 0.55 -18.40 0.40
C VAL A 81 1.80 -17.99 1.19
N LYS A 82 2.92 -17.95 0.46
CA LYS A 82 4.26 -17.61 0.92
C LYS A 82 4.92 -16.69 -0.11
N LYS A 83 5.90 -15.91 0.35
CA LYS A 83 6.74 -15.12 -0.55
C LYS A 83 7.66 -16.07 -1.34
N THR A 84 8.34 -15.52 -2.35
CA THR A 84 9.30 -16.28 -3.16
C THR A 84 10.53 -16.75 -2.41
N ASP A 85 10.86 -16.11 -1.29
CA ASP A 85 11.90 -16.56 -0.35
C ASP A 85 11.42 -17.68 0.59
N GLY A 86 10.17 -18.13 0.46
CA GLY A 86 9.55 -19.14 1.33
C GLY A 86 9.05 -18.59 2.67
N SER A 87 9.31 -17.32 2.98
CA SER A 87 8.86 -16.68 4.21
C SER A 87 7.37 -16.33 4.16
N ASP A 88 6.76 -16.25 5.34
CA ASP A 88 5.36 -15.86 5.45
C ASP A 88 5.18 -14.35 5.29
N PHE A 89 4.00 -13.97 4.79
CA PHE A 89 3.57 -12.58 4.76
C PHE A 89 3.27 -12.10 6.18
N VAL A 90 3.53 -10.82 6.46
CA VAL A 90 3.02 -10.17 7.67
C VAL A 90 1.51 -9.97 7.56
N ALA A 91 0.82 -9.94 8.71
CA ALA A 91 -0.63 -9.86 8.80
C ALA A 91 -1.23 -8.72 7.96
N THR A 92 -0.66 -7.52 8.06
CA THR A 92 -1.10 -6.32 7.31
C THR A 92 -0.93 -6.47 5.80
N SER A 93 0.18 -7.04 5.33
CA SER A 93 0.39 -7.31 3.90
C SER A 93 -0.60 -8.34 3.37
N LEU A 94 -0.88 -9.40 4.13
CA LEU A 94 -1.87 -10.40 3.74
C LEU A 94 -3.27 -9.78 3.63
N HIS A 95 -3.67 -8.93 4.58
CA HIS A 95 -4.92 -8.18 4.49
C HIS A 95 -4.97 -7.24 3.28
N ALA A 96 -3.87 -6.57 2.96
CA ALA A 96 -3.78 -5.70 1.79
C ALA A 96 -3.96 -6.48 0.47
N ILE A 97 -3.35 -7.67 0.36
CA ILE A 97 -3.54 -8.57 -0.79
C ILE A 97 -5.02 -8.98 -0.92
N CYS A 98 -5.66 -9.38 0.18
CA CYS A 98 -7.08 -9.76 0.17
C CYS A 98 -7.97 -8.62 -0.33
N ARG A 99 -7.69 -7.39 0.12
CA ARG A 99 -8.44 -6.20 -0.33
C ARG A 99 -8.19 -5.88 -1.80
N GLY A 100 -6.97 -6.07 -2.29
CA GLY A 100 -6.66 -5.93 -3.72
C GLY A 100 -7.48 -6.90 -4.57
N LEU A 101 -7.58 -8.16 -4.16
CA LEU A 101 -8.39 -9.17 -4.86
C LEU A 101 -9.90 -8.84 -4.81
N ASP A 102 -10.42 -8.47 -3.63
CA ASP A 102 -11.82 -8.06 -3.47
C ASP A 102 -12.17 -6.84 -4.33
N TRP A 103 -11.23 -5.90 -4.47
CA TRP A 103 -11.37 -4.74 -5.33
C TRP A 103 -11.49 -5.12 -6.82
N ILE A 104 -10.63 -6.03 -7.30
CA ILE A 104 -10.68 -6.52 -8.70
C ILE A 104 -12.04 -7.14 -8.99
N LEU A 105 -12.56 -7.99 -8.09
CA LEU A 105 -13.87 -8.63 -8.26
C LEU A 105 -15.01 -7.60 -8.32
N LYS A 106 -14.97 -6.56 -7.46
CA LYS A 106 -15.94 -5.46 -7.49
C LYS A 106 -15.88 -4.69 -8.80
N LYS A 107 -14.68 -4.39 -9.30
CA LYS A 107 -14.48 -3.68 -10.57
C LYS A 107 -14.91 -4.49 -11.78
N ALA A 108 -14.78 -5.81 -11.72
CA ALA A 108 -15.32 -6.73 -12.73
C ALA A 108 -16.87 -6.80 -12.73
N GLY A 109 -17.56 -6.10 -11.82
CA GLY A 109 -19.02 -6.08 -11.75
C GLY A 109 -19.64 -7.30 -11.09
N LEU A 110 -18.84 -8.12 -10.39
CA LEU A 110 -19.34 -9.31 -9.71
C LEU A 110 -20.20 -8.93 -8.50
N ARG A 111 -21.35 -9.60 -8.34
CA ARG A 111 -22.33 -9.34 -7.27
C ARG A 111 -21.91 -9.88 -5.90
N PHE A 112 -20.75 -10.52 -5.80
CA PHE A 112 -20.23 -11.09 -4.56
C PHE A 112 -18.92 -10.40 -4.15
N SER A 113 -18.65 -10.38 -2.85
CA SER A 113 -17.43 -9.85 -2.26
C SER A 113 -16.80 -10.90 -1.35
N ILE A 114 -15.48 -10.97 -1.31
CA ILE A 114 -14.71 -11.87 -0.44
C ILE A 114 -15.01 -11.60 1.04
N THR A 115 -15.51 -10.40 1.38
CA THR A 115 -15.88 -10.03 2.75
C THR A 115 -17.31 -10.45 3.12
N SER A 116 -18.10 -10.92 2.15
CA SER A 116 -19.51 -11.29 2.39
C SER A 116 -19.66 -12.65 3.10
N ARG A 117 -20.86 -12.92 3.63
CA ARG A 117 -21.14 -14.13 4.42
C ARG A 117 -20.92 -15.44 3.64
N SER A 118 -21.04 -15.43 2.31
CA SER A 118 -20.75 -16.59 1.45
C SER A 118 -19.27 -17.03 1.49
N PHE A 119 -18.38 -16.16 1.96
CA PHE A 119 -16.95 -16.43 2.14
C PHE A 119 -16.57 -16.66 3.61
N SER A 120 -17.53 -17.01 4.47
CA SER A 120 -17.31 -17.13 5.92
C SER A 120 -16.20 -18.13 6.30
N SER A 121 -16.03 -19.20 5.54
CA SER A 121 -15.01 -20.21 5.82
C SER A 121 -13.60 -19.72 5.47
N SER A 122 -13.38 -19.11 4.30
CA SER A 122 -12.12 -18.44 3.96
C SER A 122 -11.81 -17.26 4.88
N ALA A 123 -12.82 -16.46 5.22
CA ALA A 123 -12.67 -15.35 6.18
C ALA A 123 -12.22 -15.84 7.57
N ARG A 124 -12.74 -16.99 8.02
CA ARG A 124 -12.30 -17.62 9.28
C ARG A 124 -10.85 -18.08 9.21
N LYS A 125 -10.43 -18.70 8.10
CA LYS A 125 -9.03 -19.13 7.88
C LYS A 125 -8.07 -17.94 7.82
N LEU A 126 -8.46 -16.86 7.15
CA LEU A 126 -7.69 -15.62 7.13
C LEU A 126 -7.52 -15.06 8.54
N LYS A 127 -8.62 -14.94 9.30
CA LYS A 127 -8.59 -14.44 10.68
C LYS A 127 -7.66 -15.28 11.56
N GLU A 128 -7.70 -16.60 11.43
CA GLU A 128 -6.82 -17.49 12.19
C GLU A 128 -5.35 -17.31 11.81
N LYS A 129 -5.02 -17.27 10.50
CA LYS A 129 -3.64 -17.03 10.07
C LYS A 129 -3.12 -15.67 10.54
N THR A 130 -3.92 -14.61 10.41
CA THR A 130 -3.57 -13.27 10.91
C THR A 130 -3.34 -13.29 12.44
N ARG A 131 -4.15 -14.04 13.20
CA ARG A 131 -3.97 -14.21 14.65
C ARG A 131 -2.65 -14.90 14.98
N VAL A 132 -2.33 -16.01 14.32
CA VAL A 132 -1.06 -16.73 14.50
C VAL A 132 0.12 -15.82 14.16
N LEU A 133 0.06 -15.11 13.03
CA LEU A 133 1.09 -14.14 12.62
C LEU A 133 1.26 -13.02 13.65
N SER A 134 0.17 -12.55 14.27
CA SER A 134 0.26 -11.52 15.31
C SER A 134 0.96 -12.01 16.58
N GLN A 135 0.73 -13.27 16.98
CA GLN A 135 1.34 -13.87 18.16
C GLN A 135 2.85 -14.06 18.01
N VAL A 136 3.32 -14.35 16.79
CA VAL A 136 4.76 -14.45 16.49
C VAL A 136 5.42 -13.10 16.18
N GLY A 137 4.73 -11.98 16.47
CA GLY A 137 5.26 -10.63 16.26
C GLY A 137 5.24 -10.12 14.81
N MET A 138 4.61 -10.84 13.89
CA MET A 138 4.52 -10.51 12.46
C MET A 138 3.23 -9.75 12.09
N TYR A 139 2.77 -8.84 12.95
CA TYR A 139 1.58 -8.03 12.66
C TYR A 139 1.84 -6.98 11.55
N GLY A 140 3.10 -6.60 11.33
CA GLY A 140 3.52 -5.71 10.23
C GLY A 140 3.27 -4.21 10.47
N ALA A 141 2.79 -3.84 11.66
CA ALA A 141 2.83 -2.46 12.13
C ALA A 141 3.64 -2.41 13.43
N ARG A 142 4.88 -1.93 13.36
CA ARG A 142 5.50 -1.26 14.50
C ARG A 142 4.60 -0.09 14.85
N SER A 143 4.41 0.22 16.14
CA SER A 143 3.85 1.51 16.52
C SER A 143 4.67 2.56 15.78
N ARG A 144 4.02 3.34 14.91
CA ARG A 144 4.60 4.56 14.41
C ARG A 144 4.51 5.53 15.57
N GLN A 145 5.36 5.34 16.59
CA GLN A 145 5.51 6.34 17.61
C GLN A 145 5.96 7.60 16.86
N ILE A 146 5.11 8.63 16.91
CA ILE A 146 5.45 9.92 16.34
C ILE A 146 6.57 10.44 17.24
N VAL A 147 7.81 10.25 16.78
CA VAL A 147 8.98 10.82 17.42
C VAL A 147 9.10 12.23 16.88
N TYR A 148 8.66 13.20 17.68
CA TYR A 148 9.00 14.59 17.42
C TYR A 148 10.50 14.78 17.57
N PHE A 149 11.08 15.69 16.79
CA PHE A 149 12.45 16.10 17.03
C PHE A 149 12.56 16.65 18.45
N SER A 150 13.56 16.18 19.20
CA SER A 150 13.92 16.82 20.46
C SER A 150 14.65 18.14 20.14
N LEU A 151 14.52 19.14 21.01
CA LEU A 151 15.27 20.41 20.89
C LEU A 151 16.77 20.17 20.65
N SER A 152 17.34 19.20 21.36
CA SER A 152 18.75 18.78 21.19
C SER A 152 19.05 18.23 19.78
N GLY A 153 18.17 17.41 19.22
CA GLY A 153 18.33 16.88 17.85
C GLY A 153 18.22 17.98 16.79
N GLU A 154 17.38 18.98 17.00
CA GLU A 154 17.29 20.12 16.08
C GLU A 154 18.55 20.98 16.10
N GLU A 155 19.11 21.25 17.28
CA GLU A 155 20.38 21.96 17.41
C GLU A 155 21.55 21.22 16.76
N GLU A 156 21.57 19.88 16.85
CA GLU A 156 22.57 19.05 16.18
C GLU A 156 22.44 19.12 14.66
N MET A 157 21.21 19.08 14.13
CA MET A 157 20.95 19.22 12.69
C MET A 157 21.30 20.61 12.15
N LEU A 158 21.10 21.66 12.96
CA LEU A 158 21.57 23.01 12.64
C LEU A 158 23.11 23.08 12.64
N ARG A 159 23.76 22.50 13.66
CA ARG A 159 25.24 22.47 13.75
C ARG A 159 25.90 21.70 12.61
N THR A 160 25.28 20.61 12.17
CA THR A 160 25.79 19.76 11.08
C THR A 160 25.46 20.31 9.69
N GLY A 161 24.72 21.44 9.61
CA GLY A 161 24.34 22.07 8.35
C GLY A 161 23.27 21.30 7.56
N CYS A 162 22.55 20.39 8.21
CA CYS A 162 21.37 19.73 7.64
C CYS A 162 20.14 20.66 7.65
N LEU A 163 20.10 21.60 8.59
CA LEU A 163 19.12 22.68 8.69
C LEU A 163 19.84 24.03 8.75
N GLY A 164 19.12 25.11 8.47
CA GLY A 164 19.64 26.47 8.45
C GLY A 164 19.72 27.05 7.04
N ASP A 165 20.41 28.17 6.92
CA ASP A 165 20.52 28.99 5.71
C ASP A 165 21.89 28.88 5.01
N GLY A 166 22.82 28.11 5.59
CA GLY A 166 24.20 28.00 5.10
C GLY A 166 24.35 27.35 3.73
N ASN A 167 23.34 26.64 3.22
CA ASN A 167 23.31 26.13 1.86
C ASN A 167 21.85 25.95 1.37
N PRO A 168 21.59 25.97 0.05
CA PRO A 168 20.23 25.91 -0.49
C PRO A 168 19.48 24.62 -0.12
N VAL A 169 20.18 23.51 0.08
CA VAL A 169 19.57 22.23 0.48
C VAL A 169 19.15 22.25 1.94
N ALA A 170 19.96 22.85 2.82
CA ALA A 170 19.65 23.05 4.24
C ALA A 170 18.47 24.01 4.43
N LEU A 171 18.42 25.07 3.61
CA LEU A 171 17.31 26.02 3.62
C LEU A 171 16.01 25.32 3.22
N LEU A 172 16.03 24.56 2.13
CA LEU A 172 14.87 23.77 1.69
C LEU A 172 14.44 22.73 2.73
N SER A 173 15.41 22.03 3.35
CA SER A 173 15.15 21.05 4.41
C SER A 173 14.49 21.70 5.64
N THR A 174 14.88 22.93 5.97
CA THR A 174 14.28 23.73 7.05
C THR A 174 12.85 24.12 6.75
N VAL A 175 12.56 24.57 5.52
CA VAL A 175 11.20 24.90 5.09
C VAL A 175 10.31 23.65 5.09
N VAL A 176 10.81 22.52 4.56
CA VAL A 176 10.08 21.25 4.59
C VAL A 176 9.76 20.84 6.03
N LYS A 177 10.74 20.91 6.94
CA LYS A 177 10.55 20.59 8.36
C LYS A 177 9.50 21.49 9.02
N GLN A 178 9.58 22.81 8.81
CA GLN A 178 8.61 23.77 9.36
C GLN A 178 7.20 23.51 8.81
N ASN A 179 7.07 23.27 7.51
CA ASN A 179 5.78 22.95 6.89
C ASN A 179 5.21 21.63 7.45
N SER A 180 6.02 20.57 7.58
CA SER A 180 5.57 19.31 8.18
C SER A 180 5.08 19.50 9.61
N GLN A 181 5.78 20.30 10.42
CA GLN A 181 5.49 20.50 11.83
C GLN A 181 4.25 21.36 12.07
N TYR A 182 4.11 22.47 11.33
CA TYR A 182 3.07 23.47 11.59
C TYR A 182 1.83 23.30 10.71
N LEU A 183 1.98 22.80 9.48
CA LEU A 183 0.86 22.57 8.56
C LEU A 183 0.38 21.11 8.59
N ASN A 184 1.08 20.23 9.33
CA ASN A 184 0.79 18.80 9.44
C ASN A 184 0.70 18.11 8.06
N THR A 185 1.47 18.59 7.08
CA THR A 185 1.55 18.01 5.75
C THR A 185 2.16 16.61 5.83
N ARG A 186 1.53 15.62 5.19
CA ARG A 186 2.06 14.27 5.12
C ARG A 186 3.34 14.26 4.28
N MET A 187 4.30 13.44 4.71
CA MET A 187 5.59 13.34 4.01
C MET A 187 5.44 12.96 2.54
N LEU A 188 6.40 13.41 1.73
CA LEU A 188 6.60 13.10 0.31
C LEU A 188 5.63 13.81 -0.64
N GLN A 189 4.40 13.31 -0.82
CA GLN A 189 3.55 13.79 -1.91
C GLN A 189 3.02 15.20 -1.65
N GLU A 190 2.52 15.49 -0.44
CA GLU A 190 1.99 16.82 -0.11
C GLU A 190 3.07 17.90 -0.08
N HIS A 191 4.33 17.53 0.17
CA HIS A 191 5.46 18.46 0.07
C HIS A 191 5.92 18.71 -1.36
N VAL A 192 5.85 17.71 -2.24
CA VAL A 192 6.20 17.84 -3.65
C VAL A 192 5.14 18.63 -4.41
N ASP A 193 3.87 18.44 -4.05
CA ASP A 193 2.74 19.08 -4.71
C ASP A 193 2.43 20.48 -4.17
N LEU A 194 3.11 20.92 -3.09
CA LEU A 194 2.94 22.25 -2.52
C LEU A 194 3.54 23.31 -3.45
N MET A 195 2.67 24.12 -4.05
CA MET A 195 3.05 25.15 -5.01
C MET A 195 2.94 26.55 -4.39
N TYR A 196 3.66 27.50 -5.00
CA TYR A 196 3.48 28.91 -4.68
C TYR A 196 2.03 29.32 -4.97
N GLY A 197 1.35 29.90 -3.97
CA GLY A 197 -0.07 30.27 -4.03
C GLY A 197 -1.01 29.31 -3.29
N ASP A 198 -0.55 28.12 -2.90
CA ASP A 198 -1.35 27.20 -2.07
C ASP A 198 -1.40 27.62 -0.59
N ILE A 199 -0.47 28.48 -0.18
CA ILE A 199 -0.42 29.06 1.16
C ILE A 199 -0.77 30.55 1.07
N GLU A 200 -1.89 30.92 1.67
CA GLU A 200 -2.33 32.30 1.78
C GLU A 200 -2.12 32.83 3.19
N LEU A 201 -1.60 34.05 3.28
CA LEU A 201 -1.46 34.76 4.54
C LEU A 201 -2.81 35.36 4.92
N LEU A 202 -3.56 34.69 5.79
CA LEU A 202 -4.74 35.29 6.39
C LEU A 202 -4.31 36.40 7.36
N LYS A 203 -4.69 37.64 7.04
CA LYS A 203 -4.53 38.77 7.94
C LYS A 203 -5.78 38.85 8.82
N ASP A 204 -5.77 38.18 9.97
CA ASP A 204 -6.70 38.52 11.04
C ASP A 204 -6.21 39.81 11.72
N HIS A 205 -7.14 40.71 12.05
CA HIS A 205 -6.87 41.88 12.89
C HIS A 205 -6.36 41.51 14.31
N HIS A 206 -6.29 40.22 14.63
CA HIS A 206 -5.56 39.63 15.74
C HIS A 206 -4.69 38.48 15.23
N CYS A 207 -3.36 38.65 15.30
CA CYS A 207 -2.35 37.70 14.84
C CYS A 207 -2.58 36.25 15.29
N LEU A 208 -3.20 35.41 14.44
CA LEU A 208 -3.04 33.95 14.45
C LEU A 208 -3.10 33.44 12.99
N LEU A 209 -2.01 32.83 12.52
CA LEU A 209 -1.94 32.23 11.19
C LEU A 209 -2.75 30.93 11.18
N GLN A 210 -3.82 30.87 10.38
CA GLN A 210 -4.49 29.62 10.02
C GLN A 210 -4.21 29.30 8.55
N ALA A 211 -3.79 28.06 8.27
CA ALA A 211 -3.71 27.54 6.92
C ALA A 211 -5.01 26.80 6.58
N SER A 212 -5.84 27.38 5.70
CA SER A 212 -7.01 26.69 5.16
C SER A 212 -6.59 25.83 3.97
N SER A 213 -6.58 24.51 4.18
CA SER A 213 -6.49 23.52 3.10
C SER A 213 -7.73 23.63 2.21
N LEU A 214 -7.61 24.28 1.05
CA LEU A 214 -8.62 24.21 0.00
C LEU A 214 -8.52 22.85 -0.70
N ALA A 215 -9.26 21.88 -0.19
CA ALA A 215 -9.55 20.65 -0.92
C ALA A 215 -10.34 21.03 -2.18
N LYS A 216 -9.68 21.03 -3.34
CA LYS A 216 -10.37 21.07 -4.64
C LYS A 216 -11.03 19.70 -4.88
N ALA A 217 -12.36 19.75 -5.06
CA ALA A 217 -13.22 18.62 -5.44
C ALA A 217 -12.96 18.17 -6.89
#